data_AF-A0A1M7ESQ5-F1
#
_entry.id   AF-A0A1M7ESQ5-F1
#
_cell.length_a   1.000
_cell.length_b   1.000
_cell.length_c   1.000
_cell.angle_alpha   90.00
_cell.angle_beta   90.00
_cell.angle_gamma   90.00
#
_symmetry.space_group_name_H-M   'P 1'
#
loop_
_entity.id
_entity.type
_entity.pdbx_description
1 polymer ?
#
loop_
_entity_poly.entity_id
_entity_poly.type
_entity_poly.pdbx_seq_one_letter_code
_entity_poly.pdbx_strand_id
1 'polypeptide(L)'
;MTAVWGRAQQQDFRSRVRGCLLGGAIGDALGAGIEFESLEAIQGDHGPDGVTDYVTAYGRRGAVTDDTQMTLFTVEGLIRAQVRRDTGAWHPPTDVHRAYRRWAATQSEWGPDERRKDAGWLAREEWLYARRAPGNACLSGLSDDRMGTLEEPKNPGSKGCGTVMRSAPFGLLVGWEPQLVFQLAVECAAQTHGHPTGQLAAGAFAVIIHGLARGEALDGSVQHALALLGARPGHQETTDALQSALGAVRQGLPSPQRVEALGEGWTAEESLAIGVYCALVAEDVRHGLLLAVNHSGDSDSTGSICGNLLGVQHGETALPPAWIAELEGRATILQLADDFAMEMTQAPALHGPAGASPAWLDRYPAA
;
A
#
# COMPACT_ATOMS: atom_id res chain seq x y z
N MET A 1 28.34 5.26 3.94
CA MET A 1 28.58 5.27 2.48
C MET A 1 27.29 4.89 1.82
N THR A 2 26.70 5.77 1.01
CA THR A 2 25.56 5.40 0.15
C THR A 2 26.02 4.28 -0.78
N ALA A 3 25.32 3.15 -0.79
CA ALA A 3 25.62 2.06 -1.71
C ALA A 3 25.54 2.61 -3.13
N VAL A 4 26.59 2.41 -3.93
CA VAL A 4 26.58 2.81 -5.34
C VAL A 4 25.73 1.79 -6.09
N TRP A 5 24.54 2.20 -6.52
CA TRP A 5 23.63 1.36 -7.28
C TRP A 5 24.14 1.20 -8.72
N GLY A 6 24.35 -0.03 -9.17
CA GLY A 6 24.62 -0.32 -10.57
C GLY A 6 23.38 -0.09 -11.44
N ARG A 7 23.57 0.20 -12.74
CA ARG A 7 22.45 0.44 -13.68
C ARG A 7 21.41 -0.69 -13.69
N ALA A 8 21.85 -1.94 -13.70
CA ALA A 8 20.95 -3.09 -13.68
C ALA A 8 20.12 -3.16 -12.38
N GLN A 9 20.74 -2.86 -11.22
CA GLN A 9 20.05 -2.82 -9.93
C GLN A 9 19.03 -1.68 -9.88
N GLN A 10 19.36 -0.50 -10.43
CA GLN A 10 18.41 0.62 -10.54
C GLN A 10 17.21 0.26 -11.43
N GLN A 11 17.44 -0.41 -12.56
CA GLN A 11 16.37 -0.84 -13.45
C GLN A 11 15.48 -1.91 -12.83
N ASP A 12 16.07 -2.91 -12.17
CA ASP A 12 15.33 -3.94 -11.43
C ASP A 12 14.50 -3.32 -10.31
N PHE A 13 15.10 -2.49 -9.46
CA PHE A 13 14.40 -1.83 -8.37
C PHE A 13 13.26 -0.94 -8.87
N ARG A 14 13.47 -0.16 -9.94
CA ARG A 14 12.41 0.63 -10.57
C ARG A 14 11.26 -0.25 -11.07
N SER A 15 11.57 -1.38 -11.72
CA SER A 15 10.56 -2.34 -12.18
C SER A 15 9.73 -2.90 -11.01
N ARG A 16 10.37 -3.21 -9.88
CA ARG A 16 9.71 -3.68 -8.65
C ARG A 16 8.85 -2.61 -7.99
N VAL A 17 9.32 -1.36 -7.91
CA VAL A 17 8.55 -0.24 -7.37
C VAL A 17 7.29 -0.01 -8.22
N ARG A 18 7.44 0.03 -9.55
CA ARG A 18 6.29 0.14 -10.46
C ARG A 18 5.33 -1.03 -10.34
N GLY A 19 5.88 -2.24 -10.33
CA GLY A 19 5.11 -3.47 -10.16
C GLY A 19 4.29 -3.44 -8.87
N CYS A 20 4.91 -3.07 -7.75
CA CYS A 20 4.26 -2.94 -6.44
C CYS A 20 3.06 -1.97 -6.50
N LEU A 21 3.28 -0.73 -6.96
CA LEU A 21 2.24 0.29 -6.94
C LEU A 21 1.13 0.04 -7.96
N LEU A 22 1.47 -0.39 -9.18
CA LEU A 22 0.49 -0.74 -10.20
C LEU A 22 -0.27 -2.02 -9.83
N GLY A 23 0.41 -3.03 -9.30
CA GLY A 23 -0.21 -4.28 -8.89
C GLY A 23 -1.26 -4.05 -7.81
N GLY A 24 -0.93 -3.26 -6.79
CA GLY A 24 -1.91 -2.88 -5.76
C GLY A 24 -3.10 -2.12 -6.33
N ALA A 25 -2.84 -1.11 -7.17
CA ALA A 25 -3.92 -0.34 -7.80
C ALA A 25 -4.81 -1.19 -8.72
N ILE A 26 -4.26 -2.22 -9.39
CA ILE A 26 -5.07 -3.18 -10.17
C ILE A 26 -5.95 -4.01 -9.24
N GLY A 27 -5.41 -4.50 -8.13
CA GLY A 27 -6.15 -5.31 -7.16
C GLY A 27 -7.28 -4.54 -6.48
N ASP A 28 -6.99 -3.33 -6.02
CA ASP A 28 -7.97 -2.33 -5.57
C ASP A 28 -9.09 -2.19 -6.62
N ALA A 29 -8.74 -1.82 -7.86
CA ALA A 29 -9.73 -1.56 -8.89
C ALA A 29 -10.53 -2.80 -9.34
N LEU A 30 -10.03 -4.02 -9.13
CA LEU A 30 -10.78 -5.25 -9.37
C LEU A 30 -11.83 -5.49 -8.28
N GLY A 31 -11.51 -5.19 -7.03
CA GLY A 31 -12.43 -5.34 -5.89
C GLY A 31 -13.42 -4.19 -5.74
N ALA A 32 -13.10 -2.99 -6.24
CA ALA A 32 -13.86 -1.76 -6.00
C ALA A 32 -15.35 -1.82 -6.38
N GLY A 33 -15.72 -2.66 -7.35
CA GLY A 33 -17.11 -2.79 -7.81
C GLY A 33 -17.94 -3.84 -7.08
N ILE A 34 -17.29 -4.70 -6.28
CA ILE A 34 -17.89 -5.83 -5.55
C ILE A 34 -17.60 -5.76 -4.04
N GLU A 35 -16.97 -4.68 -3.58
CA GLU A 35 -16.79 -4.38 -2.17
C GLU A 35 -18.16 -4.47 -1.45
N PHE A 36 -18.18 -5.10 -0.28
CA PHE A 36 -19.38 -5.37 0.54
C PHE A 36 -20.35 -6.44 0.00
N GLU A 37 -20.10 -7.05 -1.15
CA GLU A 37 -20.92 -8.16 -1.65
C GLU A 37 -20.54 -9.49 -0.99
N SER A 38 -21.50 -10.43 -0.96
CA SER A 38 -21.21 -11.81 -0.58
C SER A 38 -20.69 -12.58 -1.80
N LEU A 39 -19.89 -13.62 -1.56
CA LEU A 39 -19.42 -14.51 -2.62
C LEU A 39 -20.57 -15.10 -3.45
N GLU A 40 -21.71 -15.41 -2.81
CA GLU A 40 -22.91 -15.90 -3.51
C GLU A 40 -23.48 -14.83 -4.47
N ALA A 41 -23.51 -13.56 -4.06
CA ALA A 41 -23.97 -12.45 -4.91
C ALA A 41 -23.00 -12.22 -6.07
N ILE A 42 -21.70 -12.17 -5.79
CA ILE A 42 -20.63 -12.04 -6.80
C ILE A 42 -20.76 -13.15 -7.85
N GLN A 43 -20.94 -14.40 -7.42
CA GLN A 43 -21.12 -15.53 -8.34
C GLN A 43 -22.47 -15.51 -9.07
N GLY A 44 -23.52 -14.97 -8.43
CA GLY A 44 -24.83 -14.78 -9.05
C GLY A 44 -24.77 -13.81 -10.23
N ASP A 45 -24.05 -12.70 -10.06
CA ASP A 45 -24.01 -11.60 -11.04
C ASP A 45 -22.90 -11.79 -12.10
N HIS A 46 -21.81 -12.48 -11.76
CA HIS A 46 -20.64 -12.65 -12.64
C HIS A 46 -20.39 -14.09 -13.11
N GLY A 47 -21.13 -15.06 -12.59
CA GLY A 47 -21.00 -16.48 -12.91
C GLY A 47 -20.14 -17.25 -11.91
N PRO A 48 -19.95 -18.57 -12.11
CA PRO A 48 -19.33 -19.46 -11.10
C PRO A 48 -17.88 -19.10 -10.77
N ASP A 49 -17.17 -18.48 -11.71
CA ASP A 49 -15.78 -18.02 -11.54
C ASP A 49 -15.70 -16.63 -10.87
N GLY A 50 -16.83 -16.01 -10.54
CA GLY A 50 -16.93 -14.67 -10.01
C GLY A 50 -16.45 -13.59 -11.00
N VAL A 51 -15.91 -12.50 -10.48
CA VAL A 51 -15.31 -11.43 -11.28
C VAL A 51 -14.06 -11.94 -11.99
N THR A 52 -13.99 -11.70 -13.30
CA THR A 52 -12.84 -12.07 -14.15
C THR A 52 -12.16 -10.85 -14.80
N ASP A 53 -12.71 -9.66 -14.61
CA ASP A 53 -12.25 -8.40 -15.17
C ASP A 53 -12.85 -7.21 -14.41
N TYR A 54 -12.44 -5.97 -14.66
CA TYR A 54 -12.96 -4.81 -13.93
C TYR A 54 -14.48 -4.69 -13.96
N VAL A 55 -15.08 -4.61 -12.78
CA VAL A 55 -16.47 -4.20 -12.59
C VAL A 55 -16.53 -2.67 -12.60
N THR A 56 -17.61 -2.10 -13.13
CA THR A 56 -17.75 -0.63 -13.18
C THR A 56 -18.04 -0.11 -11.77
N ALA A 57 -17.13 0.70 -11.25
CA ALA A 57 -17.26 1.38 -9.96
C ALA A 57 -17.06 2.89 -10.16
N TYR A 58 -17.77 3.71 -9.38
CA TYR A 58 -17.62 5.17 -9.43
C TYR A 58 -17.77 5.78 -10.84
N GLY A 59 -18.59 5.15 -11.70
CA GLY A 59 -18.87 5.61 -13.07
C GLY A 59 -17.85 5.21 -14.13
N ARG A 60 -16.87 4.34 -13.83
CA ARG A 60 -15.90 3.84 -14.81
C ARG A 60 -15.41 2.43 -14.51
N ARG A 61 -14.76 1.79 -15.48
CA ARG A 61 -13.92 0.61 -15.24
C ARG A 61 -12.52 1.03 -14.78
N GLY A 62 -11.87 0.16 -14.01
CA GLY A 62 -10.52 0.40 -13.48
C GLY A 62 -10.46 1.57 -12.49
N ALA A 63 -11.56 1.87 -11.79
CA ALA A 63 -11.60 2.89 -10.75
C ALA A 63 -10.90 2.37 -9.49
N VAL A 64 -9.99 3.17 -8.94
CA VAL A 64 -9.31 2.86 -7.67
C VAL A 64 -10.07 3.45 -6.47
N THR A 65 -9.91 2.93 -5.26
CA THR A 65 -10.54 3.41 -4.02
C THR A 65 -9.57 4.24 -3.17
N ASP A 66 -9.89 4.47 -1.90
CA ASP A 66 -8.98 5.14 -0.98
C ASP A 66 -7.68 4.36 -0.74
N ASP A 67 -7.67 3.05 -0.94
CA ASP A 67 -6.48 2.19 -0.93
C ASP A 67 -5.34 2.76 -1.76
N THR A 68 -5.58 2.92 -3.07
CA THR A 68 -4.58 3.49 -3.97
C THR A 68 -4.33 4.96 -3.62
N GLN A 69 -5.37 5.75 -3.38
CA GLN A 69 -5.20 7.18 -3.10
C GLN A 69 -4.26 7.38 -1.90
N MET A 70 -4.51 6.70 -0.77
CA MET A 70 -3.68 6.79 0.41
C MET A 70 -2.28 6.21 0.18
N THR A 71 -2.14 5.13 -0.59
CA THR A 71 -0.84 4.57 -0.99
C THR A 71 0.01 5.62 -1.73
N LEU A 72 -0.58 6.38 -2.65
CA LEU A 72 0.13 7.43 -3.39
C LEU A 72 0.61 8.55 -2.46
N PHE A 73 -0.19 8.93 -1.47
CA PHE A 73 0.24 9.88 -0.44
C PHE A 73 1.28 9.29 0.53
N THR A 74 1.28 7.99 0.79
CA THR A 74 2.39 7.33 1.51
C THR A 74 3.69 7.49 0.73
N VAL A 75 3.69 7.17 -0.58
CA VAL A 75 4.87 7.31 -1.46
C VAL A 75 5.37 8.76 -1.47
N GLU A 76 4.47 9.72 -1.65
CA GLU A 76 4.80 11.14 -1.69
C GLU A 76 5.37 11.65 -0.36
N GLY A 77 4.81 11.21 0.77
CA GLY A 77 5.32 11.51 2.11
C GLY A 77 6.74 10.98 2.32
N LEU A 78 7.01 9.75 1.86
CA LEU A 78 8.35 9.15 1.95
C LEU A 78 9.38 9.86 1.07
N ILE A 79 9.01 10.30 -0.13
CA ILE A 79 9.90 11.12 -0.98
C ILE A 79 10.22 12.43 -0.26
N ARG A 80 9.21 13.14 0.24
CA ARG A 80 9.43 14.40 0.96
C ARG A 80 10.25 14.23 2.24
N ALA A 81 10.14 13.08 2.91
CA ALA A 81 10.98 12.75 4.05
C ALA A 81 12.47 12.67 3.67
N GLN A 82 12.80 12.16 2.48
CA GLN A 82 14.19 12.16 1.98
C GLN A 82 14.65 13.56 1.57
N VAL A 83 13.78 14.33 0.88
CA VAL A 83 14.08 15.73 0.55
C VAL A 83 14.41 16.55 1.82
N ARG A 84 13.62 16.38 2.89
CA ARG A 84 13.82 17.09 4.16
C ARG A 84 15.03 16.63 4.96
N ARG A 85 15.54 15.42 4.70
CA ARG A 85 16.73 14.87 5.37
C ARG A 85 17.93 15.81 5.25
N ASP A 86 18.04 16.50 4.11
CA ASP A 86 19.15 17.40 3.83
C ASP A 86 18.94 18.83 4.36
N THR A 87 17.71 19.17 4.76
CA THR A 87 17.32 20.56 5.09
C THR A 87 16.97 20.78 6.57
N GLY A 88 16.91 19.75 7.43
CA GLY A 88 16.57 19.95 8.85
C GLY A 88 16.19 18.70 9.65
N ALA A 89 15.30 18.88 10.64
CA ALA A 89 14.85 17.83 11.56
C ALA A 89 14.12 16.71 10.81
N TRP A 90 14.86 15.63 10.53
CA TRP A 90 14.37 14.48 9.78
C TRP A 90 13.50 13.59 10.67
N HIS A 91 12.20 13.57 10.41
CA HIS A 91 11.24 12.73 11.11
C HIS A 91 10.17 12.19 10.13
N PRO A 92 10.48 11.10 9.40
CA PRO A 92 9.61 10.55 8.36
C PRO A 92 8.14 10.33 8.74
N PRO A 93 7.78 9.92 9.97
CA PRO A 93 6.36 9.85 10.35
C PRO A 93 5.62 11.19 10.23
N THR A 94 6.29 12.31 10.53
CA THR A 94 5.71 13.67 10.38
C THR A 94 5.51 14.02 8.90
N ASP A 95 6.45 13.65 8.04
CA ASP A 95 6.34 13.85 6.59
C ASP A 95 5.15 13.10 6.00
N VAL A 96 5.00 11.84 6.38
CA VAL A 96 3.89 10.98 5.98
C VAL A 96 2.57 11.50 6.54
N HIS A 97 2.53 11.97 7.79
CA HIS A 97 1.33 12.61 8.36
C HIS A 97 0.88 13.82 7.55
N ARG A 98 1.82 14.69 7.15
CA ARG A 98 1.50 15.85 6.28
C ARG A 98 0.96 15.40 4.91
N ALA A 99 1.47 14.30 4.36
CA ALA A 99 0.94 13.73 3.13
C ALA A 99 -0.47 13.19 3.31
N TYR A 100 -0.75 12.48 4.40
CA TYR A 100 -2.10 12.04 4.73
C TYR A 100 -3.06 13.20 5.01
N ARG A 101 -2.60 14.34 5.53
CA ARG A 101 -3.42 15.55 5.64
C ARG A 101 -3.73 16.16 4.27
N ARG A 102 -2.81 16.09 3.30
CA ARG A 102 -3.11 16.45 1.91
C ARG A 102 -4.14 15.51 1.30
N TRP A 103 -4.04 14.20 1.52
CA TRP A 103 -5.08 13.24 1.14
C TRP A 103 -6.44 13.59 1.77
N ALA A 104 -6.48 13.83 3.09
CA ALA A 104 -7.72 14.14 3.80
C ALA A 104 -8.40 15.41 3.25
N ALA A 105 -7.61 16.40 2.79
CA ALA A 105 -8.14 17.56 2.09
C ALA A 105 -8.85 17.16 0.78
N THR A 106 -8.30 16.24 -0.02
CA THR A 106 -8.97 15.77 -1.25
C THR A 106 -10.29 15.04 -0.98
N GLN A 107 -10.49 14.52 0.24
CA GLN A 107 -11.75 13.86 0.63
C GLN A 107 -12.86 14.82 1.08
N SER A 108 -12.55 16.11 1.23
CA SER A 108 -13.48 17.12 1.77
C SER A 108 -13.62 18.37 0.90
N GLU A 109 -12.62 18.65 0.07
CA GLU A 109 -12.60 19.77 -0.87
C GLU A 109 -13.17 19.36 -2.23
N TRP A 110 -13.68 20.34 -2.98
CA TRP A 110 -14.30 20.09 -4.29
C TRP A 110 -13.27 19.86 -5.41
N GLY A 111 -12.02 20.27 -5.20
CA GLY A 111 -10.96 20.22 -6.20
C GLY A 111 -9.66 20.88 -5.72
N PRO A 112 -8.58 20.81 -6.53
CA PRO A 112 -7.30 21.40 -6.21
C PRO A 112 -7.33 22.90 -5.91
N ASP A 113 -6.65 23.32 -4.83
CA ASP A 113 -6.41 24.73 -4.52
C ASP A 113 -5.00 25.15 -4.99
N GLU A 114 -4.91 25.75 -6.19
CA GLU A 114 -3.65 26.21 -6.78
C GLU A 114 -2.90 27.25 -5.93
N ARG A 115 -3.57 27.87 -4.94
CA ARG A 115 -2.94 28.83 -4.03
C ARG A 115 -2.03 28.14 -3.01
N ARG A 116 -2.23 26.84 -2.74
CA ARG A 116 -1.40 26.02 -1.84
C ARG A 116 -0.14 25.55 -2.56
N LYS A 117 0.84 26.44 -2.68
CA LYS A 117 2.09 26.16 -3.41
C LYS A 117 2.91 25.02 -2.80
N ASP A 118 2.75 24.78 -1.51
CA ASP A 118 3.41 23.72 -0.73
C ASP A 118 2.72 22.34 -0.86
N ALA A 119 1.50 22.29 -1.41
CA ALA A 119 0.75 21.04 -1.58
C ALA A 119 1.45 20.04 -2.54
N GLY A 120 2.37 20.51 -3.37
CA GLY A 120 3.07 19.71 -4.38
C GLY A 120 2.16 19.31 -5.54
N TRP A 121 2.69 18.50 -6.45
CA TRP A 121 1.98 18.16 -7.69
C TRP A 121 0.86 17.13 -7.51
N LEU A 122 1.03 16.15 -6.61
CA LEU A 122 0.05 15.07 -6.42
C LEU A 122 -1.31 15.64 -5.98
N ALA A 123 -1.31 16.63 -5.10
CA ALA A 123 -2.53 17.31 -4.66
C ALA A 123 -3.19 18.17 -5.76
N ARG A 124 -2.62 18.26 -6.97
CA ARG A 124 -3.23 18.93 -8.13
C ARG A 124 -3.97 17.97 -9.05
N GLU A 125 -3.89 16.67 -8.78
CA GLU A 125 -4.59 15.65 -9.56
C GLU A 125 -6.09 15.65 -9.19
N GLU A 126 -6.93 16.19 -10.07
CA GLU A 126 -8.37 16.36 -9.82
C GLU A 126 -9.08 15.04 -9.50
N TRP A 127 -8.65 13.93 -10.09
CA TRP A 127 -9.28 12.62 -9.88
C TRP A 127 -9.11 12.07 -8.44
N LEU A 128 -8.15 12.62 -7.66
CA LEU A 128 -7.98 12.30 -6.24
C LEU A 128 -9.02 12.98 -5.34
N TYR A 129 -9.79 13.95 -5.86
CA TYR A 129 -10.86 14.66 -5.15
C TYR A 129 -12.21 13.93 -5.22
N ALA A 130 -12.16 12.61 -5.40
CA ALA A 130 -13.31 11.73 -5.36
C ALA A 130 -13.24 10.88 -4.09
N ARG A 131 -14.25 11.03 -3.22
CA ARG A 131 -14.39 10.22 -2.01
C ARG A 131 -14.93 8.84 -2.35
N ARG A 132 -14.10 7.81 -2.20
CA ARG A 132 -14.39 6.43 -2.64
C ARG A 132 -14.19 5.47 -1.46
N ALA A 133 -15.27 5.31 -0.69
CA ALA A 133 -15.37 4.43 0.47
C ALA A 133 -14.35 4.57 1.62
N PRO A 134 -13.70 5.73 1.90
CA PRO A 134 -12.65 5.75 2.91
C PRO A 134 -13.11 5.35 4.31
N GLY A 135 -12.35 4.44 4.91
CA GLY A 135 -12.60 3.92 6.24
C GLY A 135 -12.73 5.04 7.28
N ASN A 136 -13.71 4.90 8.19
CA ASN A 136 -14.03 5.94 9.19
C ASN A 136 -12.83 6.32 10.06
N ALA A 137 -11.95 5.38 10.41
CA ALA A 137 -10.76 5.62 11.21
C ALA A 137 -9.67 6.40 10.44
N CYS A 138 -9.57 6.26 9.12
CA CYS A 138 -8.71 7.10 8.28
C CYS A 138 -9.18 8.56 8.34
N LEU A 139 -10.48 8.78 8.12
CA LEU A 139 -11.06 10.13 8.14
C LEU A 139 -11.00 10.79 9.51
N SER A 140 -11.43 10.09 10.57
CA SER A 140 -11.44 10.65 11.92
C SER A 140 -10.02 10.85 12.47
N GLY A 141 -9.10 9.93 12.15
CA GLY A 141 -7.69 10.03 12.56
C GLY A 141 -7.03 11.29 12.01
N LEU A 142 -7.33 11.61 10.75
CA LEU A 142 -6.78 12.73 10.01
C LEU A 142 -7.71 13.95 10.00
N SER A 143 -8.69 14.06 10.91
CA SER A 143 -9.65 15.17 10.95
C SER A 143 -9.09 16.47 11.52
N ASP A 144 -7.98 16.40 12.24
CA ASP A 144 -7.28 17.53 12.86
C ASP A 144 -5.76 17.47 12.56
N ASP A 145 -5.01 18.49 12.99
CA ASP A 145 -3.57 18.57 12.73
C ASP A 145 -2.71 17.70 13.66
N ARG A 146 -3.28 17.14 14.74
CA ARG A 146 -2.56 16.31 15.70
C ARG A 146 -2.22 14.97 15.07
N MET A 147 -0.92 14.71 14.93
CA MET A 147 -0.40 13.39 14.56
C MET A 147 -0.60 12.42 15.73
N GLY A 148 -1.19 11.25 15.47
CA GLY A 148 -1.22 10.16 16.45
C GLY A 148 0.18 9.55 16.63
N THR A 149 0.54 9.20 17.86
CA THR A 149 1.80 8.49 18.17
C THR A 149 1.49 7.13 18.80
N LEU A 150 2.52 6.33 19.11
CA LEU A 150 2.30 5.06 19.80
C LEU A 150 1.83 5.25 21.24
N GLU A 151 2.22 6.34 21.88
CA GLU A 151 1.78 6.71 23.23
C GLU A 151 0.37 7.30 23.23
N GLU A 152 0.04 8.12 22.22
CA GLU A 152 -1.27 8.78 22.09
C GLU A 152 -1.89 8.55 20.70
N PRO A 153 -2.26 7.30 20.38
CA PRO A 153 -2.72 6.96 19.04
C PRO A 153 -4.09 7.55 18.73
N LYS A 154 -4.39 7.69 17.44
CA LYS A 154 -5.75 7.98 16.97
C LYS A 154 -6.57 6.70 16.99
N ASN A 155 -7.87 6.80 17.30
CA ASN A 155 -8.83 5.69 17.29
C ASN A 155 -8.30 4.39 17.96
N PRO A 156 -8.07 4.38 19.29
CA PRO A 156 -7.40 3.28 20.01
C PRO A 156 -8.04 1.90 19.87
N GLY A 157 -9.35 1.83 19.57
CA GLY A 157 -10.06 0.56 19.35
C GLY A 157 -10.15 0.11 17.89
N SER A 158 -9.62 0.87 16.93
CA SER A 158 -9.82 0.56 15.51
C SER A 158 -8.79 -0.43 14.99
N LYS A 159 -9.28 -1.55 14.41
CA LYS A 159 -8.50 -2.64 13.79
C LYS A 159 -8.55 -2.67 12.26
N GLY A 160 -9.25 -1.72 11.63
CA GLY A 160 -9.57 -1.76 10.20
C GLY A 160 -8.35 -1.90 9.28
N CYS A 161 -8.57 -2.46 8.10
CA CYS A 161 -7.57 -2.65 7.02
C CYS A 161 -6.87 -1.36 6.55
N GLY A 162 -7.45 -0.19 6.87
CA GLY A 162 -6.94 1.14 6.52
C GLY A 162 -5.47 1.42 6.84
N THR A 163 -4.85 0.65 7.74
CA THR A 163 -3.40 0.71 7.98
C THR A 163 -2.59 -0.09 6.96
N VAL A 164 -3.01 -1.31 6.66
CA VAL A 164 -2.23 -2.26 5.85
C VAL A 164 -2.32 -1.94 4.36
N MET A 165 -3.49 -1.55 3.86
CA MET A 165 -3.72 -1.28 2.44
C MET A 165 -2.77 -0.23 1.83
N ARG A 166 -2.26 0.68 2.66
CA ARG A 166 -1.36 1.78 2.26
C ARG A 166 0.08 1.64 2.74
N SER A 167 0.46 0.46 3.23
CA SER A 167 1.75 0.23 3.89
C SER A 167 2.82 -0.40 3.00
N ALA A 168 2.49 -0.86 1.79
CA ALA A 168 3.49 -1.41 0.86
C ALA A 168 4.66 -0.46 0.57
N PRO A 169 4.47 0.88 0.40
CA PRO A 169 5.57 1.79 0.12
C PRO A 169 6.67 1.83 1.20
N PHE A 170 6.34 1.56 2.47
CA PHE A 170 7.36 1.50 3.53
C PHE A 170 8.37 0.37 3.27
N GLY A 171 7.92 -0.75 2.73
CA GLY A 171 8.78 -1.88 2.39
C GLY A 171 9.79 -1.57 1.29
N LEU A 172 9.47 -0.63 0.40
CA LEU A 172 10.34 -0.23 -0.70
C LEU A 172 11.57 0.57 -0.27
N LEU A 173 11.70 0.92 1.02
CA LEU A 173 12.90 1.53 1.62
C LEU A 173 14.04 0.50 1.77
N VAL A 174 14.47 -0.11 0.67
CA VAL A 174 15.44 -1.23 0.60
C VAL A 174 16.83 -0.93 1.17
N GLY A 175 17.17 0.34 1.37
CA GLY A 175 18.39 0.78 2.04
C GLY A 175 18.31 0.86 3.56
N TRP A 176 17.15 0.60 4.16
CA TRP A 176 16.93 0.60 5.61
C TRP A 176 17.01 -0.81 6.18
N GLU A 177 17.26 -0.90 7.48
CA GLU A 177 17.15 -2.18 8.20
C GLU A 177 15.67 -2.58 8.36
N PRO A 178 15.33 -3.88 8.22
CA PRO A 178 13.95 -4.38 8.31
C PRO A 178 13.20 -3.94 9.58
N GLN A 179 13.90 -3.85 10.72
CA GLN A 179 13.33 -3.40 11.99
C GLN A 179 12.89 -1.93 11.94
N LEU A 180 13.62 -1.08 11.22
CA LEU A 180 13.27 0.34 11.04
C LEU A 180 12.10 0.49 10.06
N VAL A 181 12.04 -0.34 9.02
CA VAL A 181 10.90 -0.41 8.09
C VAL A 181 9.62 -0.80 8.84
N PHE A 182 9.70 -1.86 9.65
CA PHE A 182 8.59 -2.29 10.51
C PHE A 182 8.12 -1.16 11.44
N GLN A 183 9.07 -0.52 12.13
CA GLN A 183 8.79 0.54 13.11
C GLN A 183 8.15 1.76 12.45
N LEU A 184 8.64 2.19 11.28
CA LEU A 184 8.08 3.33 10.55
C LEU A 184 6.62 3.09 10.14
N ALA A 185 6.31 1.89 9.63
CA ALA A 185 4.95 1.52 9.25
C ALA A 185 4.00 1.51 10.47
N VAL A 186 4.47 0.97 11.61
CA VAL A 186 3.73 0.95 12.89
C VAL A 186 3.44 2.38 13.39
N GLU A 187 4.43 3.28 13.37
CA GLU A 187 4.26 4.68 13.77
C GLU A 187 3.28 5.43 12.85
N CYS A 188 3.34 5.17 11.54
CA CYS A 188 2.42 5.79 10.58
C CYS A 188 1.00 5.24 10.70
N ALA A 189 0.84 3.96 11.04
CA ALA A 189 -0.47 3.36 11.30
C ALA A 189 -1.18 4.02 12.50
N ALA A 190 -0.44 4.32 13.58
CA ALA A 190 -0.93 4.96 14.80
C ALA A 190 -1.58 6.35 14.59
N GLN A 191 -1.29 6.99 13.45
CA GLN A 191 -1.88 8.26 13.04
C GLN A 191 -3.37 8.14 12.68
N THR A 192 -3.89 6.93 12.55
CA THR A 192 -5.30 6.67 12.23
C THR A 192 -5.92 5.53 13.00
N HIS A 193 -5.15 4.48 13.31
CA HIS A 193 -5.63 3.29 13.99
C HIS A 193 -4.72 2.97 15.17
N GLY A 194 -5.30 2.92 16.36
CA GLY A 194 -4.54 2.77 17.60
C GLY A 194 -4.52 1.36 18.15
N HIS A 195 -5.30 0.44 17.58
CA HIS A 195 -5.27 -0.94 18.02
C HIS A 195 -3.97 -1.63 17.55
N PRO A 196 -3.28 -2.40 18.42
CA PRO A 196 -2.03 -3.08 18.07
C PRO A 196 -2.13 -3.92 16.79
N THR A 197 -3.22 -4.66 16.60
CA THR A 197 -3.43 -5.49 15.41
C THR A 197 -3.34 -4.71 14.10
N GLY A 198 -3.97 -3.53 14.03
CA GLY A 198 -3.88 -2.65 12.86
C GLY A 198 -2.46 -2.16 12.60
N GLN A 199 -1.73 -1.79 13.65
CA GLN A 199 -0.36 -1.29 13.56
C GLN A 199 0.63 -2.40 13.17
N LEU A 200 0.53 -3.56 13.81
CA LEU A 200 1.44 -4.68 13.63
C LEU A 200 1.24 -5.37 12.28
N ALA A 201 0.01 -5.45 11.77
CA ALA A 201 -0.25 -5.91 10.41
C ALA A 201 0.41 -5.01 9.36
N ALA A 202 0.32 -3.68 9.52
CA ALA A 202 1.02 -2.73 8.66
C ALA A 202 2.55 -2.90 8.69
N GLY A 203 3.13 -3.07 9.90
CA GLY A 203 4.56 -3.37 10.07
C GLY A 203 4.98 -4.68 9.41
N ALA A 204 4.20 -5.74 9.58
CA ALA A 204 4.46 -7.05 8.99
C ALA A 204 4.42 -6.99 7.46
N PHE A 205 3.39 -6.35 6.90
CA PHE A 205 3.25 -6.17 5.46
C PHE A 205 4.43 -5.40 4.86
N ALA A 206 4.84 -4.30 5.49
CA ALA A 206 5.99 -3.53 5.06
C ALA A 206 7.27 -4.38 5.03
N VAL A 207 7.49 -5.25 6.01
CA VAL A 207 8.64 -6.17 6.04
C VAL A 207 8.55 -7.24 4.94
N ILE A 208 7.35 -7.76 4.66
CA ILE A 208 7.18 -8.73 3.58
C ILE A 208 7.54 -8.09 2.23
N ILE A 209 7.00 -6.89 1.95
CA ILE A 209 7.35 -6.12 0.75
C ILE A 209 8.85 -5.81 0.70
N HIS A 210 9.47 -5.52 1.84
CA HIS A 210 10.90 -5.23 1.93
C HIS A 210 11.77 -6.41 1.51
N GLY A 211 11.45 -7.62 1.99
CA GLY A 211 12.16 -8.84 1.58
C GLY A 211 12.02 -9.08 0.08
N LEU A 212 10.81 -8.99 -0.46
CA LEU A 212 10.57 -9.16 -1.91
C LEU A 212 11.28 -8.10 -2.76
N ALA A 213 11.29 -6.84 -2.33
CA ALA A 213 11.99 -5.75 -3.00
C ALA A 213 13.52 -5.96 -3.04
N ARG A 214 14.05 -6.79 -2.12
CA ARG A 214 15.46 -7.22 -2.05
C ARG A 214 15.70 -8.56 -2.76
N GLY A 215 14.68 -9.13 -3.39
CA GLY A 215 14.76 -10.39 -4.13
C GLY A 215 14.66 -11.64 -3.26
N GLU A 216 14.19 -11.53 -2.03
CA GLU A 216 13.88 -12.69 -1.19
C GLU A 216 12.59 -13.38 -1.66
N ALA A 217 12.40 -14.65 -1.29
CA ALA A 217 11.17 -15.39 -1.59
C ALA A 217 10.05 -14.99 -0.60
N LEU A 218 8.80 -14.98 -1.08
CA LEU A 218 7.63 -14.56 -0.30
C LEU A 218 7.49 -15.33 1.02
N ASP A 219 7.65 -16.66 0.99
CA ASP A 219 7.58 -17.48 2.20
C ASP A 219 8.64 -17.07 3.22
N GLY A 220 9.88 -16.85 2.78
CA GLY A 220 10.97 -16.35 3.61
C GLY A 220 10.70 -14.96 4.19
N SER A 221 10.14 -14.06 3.39
CA SER A 221 9.78 -12.70 3.84
C SER A 221 8.64 -12.71 4.87
N VAL A 222 7.65 -13.62 4.73
CA VAL A 222 6.61 -13.84 5.75
C VAL A 222 7.20 -14.38 7.05
N GLN A 223 8.13 -15.36 6.98
CA GLN A 223 8.82 -15.87 8.18
C GLN A 223 9.62 -14.78 8.89
N HIS A 224 10.27 -13.89 8.14
CA HIS A 224 10.99 -12.76 8.70
C HIS A 224 10.04 -11.77 9.41
N ALA A 225 8.90 -11.44 8.80
CA ALA A 225 7.88 -10.61 9.44
C ALA A 225 7.35 -11.25 10.74
N LEU A 226 7.09 -12.57 10.74
CA LEU A 226 6.69 -13.31 11.94
C LEU A 226 7.74 -13.24 13.07
N ALA A 227 9.01 -13.34 12.74
CA ALA A 227 10.09 -13.22 13.72
C ALA A 227 10.13 -11.83 14.38
N LEU A 228 9.88 -10.76 13.61
CA LEU A 228 9.82 -9.39 14.13
C LEU A 228 8.54 -9.14 14.94
N LEU A 229 7.41 -9.72 14.51
CA LEU A 229 6.13 -9.66 15.22
C LEU A 229 6.22 -10.29 16.61
N GLY A 230 6.84 -11.47 16.75
CA GLY A 230 6.91 -12.22 18.01
C GLY A 230 7.57 -11.48 19.18
N ALA A 231 8.31 -10.39 18.91
CA ALA A 231 8.90 -9.53 19.93
C ALA A 231 7.99 -8.38 20.39
N ARG A 232 6.80 -8.19 19.80
CA ARG A 232 5.93 -7.03 20.01
C ARG A 232 4.72 -7.38 20.89
N PRO A 233 4.34 -6.57 21.88
CA PRO A 233 3.10 -6.78 22.63
C PRO A 233 1.87 -6.75 21.71
N GLY A 234 0.90 -7.65 21.93
CA GLY A 234 -0.33 -7.70 21.14
C GLY A 234 -0.18 -8.33 19.75
N HIS A 235 0.94 -9.01 19.47
CA HIS A 235 1.21 -9.61 18.16
C HIS A 235 0.35 -10.83 17.81
N GLN A 236 -0.39 -11.41 18.76
CA GLN A 236 -1.03 -12.72 18.61
C GLN A 236 -1.99 -12.77 17.43
N GLU A 237 -2.94 -11.83 17.33
CA GLU A 237 -3.93 -11.80 16.24
C GLU A 237 -3.26 -11.73 14.86
N THR A 238 -2.28 -10.84 14.67
CA THR A 238 -1.52 -10.73 13.41
C THR A 238 -0.67 -11.98 13.12
N THR A 239 -0.09 -12.58 14.17
CA THR A 239 0.74 -13.78 14.07
C THR A 239 -0.10 -14.97 13.64
N ASP A 240 -1.24 -15.17 14.30
CA ASP A 240 -2.17 -16.26 14.05
C ASP A 240 -2.77 -16.16 12.65
N ALA A 241 -3.11 -14.95 12.20
CA ALA A 241 -3.61 -14.70 10.84
C ALA A 241 -2.55 -15.07 9.76
N LEU A 242 -1.31 -14.61 9.90
CA LEU A 242 -0.23 -14.96 8.96
C LEU A 242 0.13 -16.46 9.00
N GLN A 243 0.11 -17.08 10.19
CA GLN A 243 0.30 -18.53 10.31
C GLN A 243 -0.85 -19.31 9.67
N SER A 244 -2.08 -18.80 9.76
CA SER A 244 -3.26 -19.40 9.11
C SER A 244 -3.14 -19.33 7.59
N ALA A 245 -2.69 -18.19 7.04
CA ALA A 245 -2.39 -18.06 5.61
C ALA A 245 -1.34 -19.08 5.14
N LEU A 246 -0.22 -19.21 5.86
CA LEU A 246 0.82 -20.22 5.56
C LEU A 246 0.30 -21.66 5.69
N GLY A 247 -0.55 -21.92 6.68
CA GLY A 247 -1.18 -23.23 6.89
C GLY A 247 -2.15 -23.60 5.77
N ALA A 248 -2.94 -22.62 5.29
CA ALA A 248 -3.95 -22.80 4.25
C ALA A 248 -3.34 -23.25 2.91
N VAL A 249 -2.10 -22.84 2.59
CA VAL A 249 -1.36 -23.29 1.39
C VAL A 249 -1.29 -24.82 1.30
N ARG A 250 -1.25 -25.53 2.44
CA ARG A 250 -1.11 -26.99 2.50
C ARG A 250 -2.44 -27.74 2.45
N GLN A 251 -3.58 -27.04 2.43
CA GLN A 251 -4.90 -27.65 2.57
C GLN A 251 -5.55 -28.06 1.23
N GLY A 252 -4.86 -27.85 0.10
CA GLY A 252 -5.28 -28.29 -1.24
C GLY A 252 -5.32 -27.14 -2.26
N LEU A 253 -6.03 -27.36 -3.37
CA LEU A 253 -6.13 -26.36 -4.46
C LEU A 253 -6.76 -25.05 -3.96
N PRO A 254 -6.29 -23.87 -4.37
CA PRO A 254 -6.91 -22.61 -3.96
C PRO A 254 -8.38 -22.51 -4.41
N SER A 255 -9.22 -21.86 -3.58
CA SER A 255 -10.62 -21.59 -3.92
C SER A 255 -11.15 -20.40 -3.10
N PRO A 256 -12.21 -19.71 -3.56
CA PRO A 256 -12.89 -18.65 -2.80
C PRO A 256 -13.24 -19.06 -1.36
N GLN A 257 -13.71 -20.28 -1.14
CA GLN A 257 -14.07 -20.76 0.21
C GLN A 257 -12.85 -20.91 1.14
N ARG A 258 -11.65 -21.18 0.59
CA ARG A 258 -10.41 -21.16 1.39
C ARG A 258 -10.00 -19.74 1.73
N VAL A 259 -10.28 -18.78 0.86
CA VAL A 259 -10.07 -17.36 1.14
C VAL A 259 -11.00 -16.91 2.28
N GLU A 260 -12.30 -17.20 2.18
CA GLU A 260 -13.29 -16.87 3.24
C GLU A 260 -12.95 -17.50 4.60
N ALA A 261 -12.27 -18.66 4.62
CA ALA A 261 -11.82 -19.29 5.86
C ALA A 261 -10.72 -18.50 6.59
N LEU A 262 -10.07 -17.53 5.93
CA LEU A 262 -9.09 -16.61 6.52
C LEU A 262 -9.72 -15.31 7.03
N GLY A 263 -11.00 -15.07 6.75
CA GLY A 263 -11.74 -13.86 7.12
C GLY A 263 -12.43 -13.22 5.92
N GLU A 264 -13.04 -12.06 6.16
CA GLU A 264 -13.69 -11.24 5.13
C GLU A 264 -12.85 -9.99 4.79
N GLY A 265 -11.69 -9.83 5.42
CA GLY A 265 -10.74 -8.75 5.12
C GLY A 265 -10.96 -7.44 5.89
N TRP A 266 -12.04 -7.31 6.68
CA TRP A 266 -12.38 -6.06 7.38
C TRP A 266 -11.32 -5.56 8.36
N THR A 267 -10.60 -6.48 9.01
CA THR A 267 -9.51 -6.15 9.93
C THR A 267 -8.16 -6.31 9.24
N ALA A 268 -7.17 -5.53 9.67
CA ALA A 268 -5.88 -5.46 9.00
C ALA A 268 -5.13 -6.80 8.92
N GLU A 269 -5.25 -7.64 9.95
CA GLU A 269 -4.66 -8.97 9.98
C GLU A 269 -5.35 -9.97 9.05
N GLU A 270 -6.69 -9.91 8.92
CA GLU A 270 -7.45 -10.74 7.98
C GLU A 270 -7.11 -10.35 6.54
N SER A 271 -7.18 -9.06 6.25
CA SER A 271 -6.82 -8.50 4.93
C SER A 271 -5.41 -8.90 4.51
N LEU A 272 -4.44 -8.79 5.43
CA LEU A 272 -3.07 -9.20 5.20
C LEU A 272 -2.95 -10.71 4.94
N ALA A 273 -3.61 -11.53 5.77
CA ALA A 273 -3.57 -12.99 5.64
C ALA A 273 -4.14 -13.46 4.30
N ILE A 274 -5.27 -12.90 3.86
CA ILE A 274 -5.89 -13.17 2.57
C ILE A 274 -4.94 -12.81 1.43
N GLY A 275 -4.41 -11.57 1.43
CA GLY A 275 -3.51 -11.10 0.38
C GLY A 275 -2.23 -11.95 0.29
N VAL A 276 -1.64 -12.32 1.43
CA VAL A 276 -0.46 -13.21 1.50
C VAL A 276 -0.79 -14.61 1.02
N TYR A 277 -1.90 -15.20 1.45
CA TYR A 277 -2.33 -16.52 0.98
C TYR A 277 -2.49 -16.54 -0.53
N CYS A 278 -3.24 -15.59 -1.09
CA CYS A 278 -3.51 -15.52 -2.52
C CYS A 278 -2.21 -15.34 -3.33
N ALA A 279 -1.28 -14.53 -2.85
CA ALA A 279 0.03 -14.37 -3.47
C ALA A 279 0.91 -15.64 -3.39
N LEU A 280 0.83 -16.40 -2.28
CA LEU A 280 1.58 -17.66 -2.11
C LEU A 280 1.09 -18.79 -3.03
N VAL A 281 -0.21 -18.83 -3.33
CA VAL A 281 -0.83 -19.88 -4.16
C VAL A 281 -1.06 -19.45 -5.61
N ALA A 282 -0.65 -18.23 -5.98
CA ALA A 282 -0.82 -17.69 -7.32
C ALA A 282 -0.04 -18.50 -8.36
N GLU A 283 -0.73 -18.97 -9.40
CA GLU A 283 -0.09 -19.57 -10.57
C GLU A 283 0.56 -18.50 -11.47
N ASP A 284 -0.12 -17.36 -11.58
CA ASP A 284 0.37 -16.13 -12.19
C ASP A 284 -0.28 -14.90 -11.51
N VAL A 285 0.13 -13.70 -11.93
CA VAL A 285 -0.37 -12.44 -11.34
C VAL A 285 -1.89 -12.30 -11.49
N ARG A 286 -2.46 -12.71 -12.64
CA ARG A 286 -3.89 -12.62 -12.89
C ARG A 286 -4.66 -13.54 -11.96
N HIS A 287 -4.22 -14.80 -11.84
CA HIS A 287 -4.83 -15.77 -10.96
C HIS A 287 -4.82 -15.31 -9.50
N GLY A 288 -3.68 -14.82 -9.00
CA GLY A 288 -3.56 -14.33 -7.62
C GLY A 288 -4.47 -13.13 -7.33
N LEU A 289 -4.57 -12.19 -8.27
CA LEU A 289 -5.46 -11.03 -8.16
C LEU A 289 -6.94 -11.42 -8.15
N LEU A 290 -7.38 -12.28 -9.08
CA LEU A 290 -8.77 -12.74 -9.12
C LEU A 290 -9.15 -13.56 -7.89
N LEU A 291 -8.24 -14.39 -7.38
CA LEU A 291 -8.47 -15.14 -6.16
C LEU A 291 -8.64 -14.21 -4.95
N ALA A 292 -7.85 -13.14 -4.90
CA ALA A 292 -7.86 -12.19 -3.78
C ALA A 292 -9.11 -11.30 -3.72
N VAL A 293 -9.82 -11.09 -4.84
CA VAL A 293 -11.04 -10.25 -4.87
C VAL A 293 -12.33 -11.06 -4.86
N ASN A 294 -12.29 -12.36 -5.21
CA ASN A 294 -13.50 -13.20 -5.27
C ASN A 294 -13.76 -13.90 -3.92
N HIS A 295 -14.11 -13.11 -2.91
CA HIS A 295 -14.58 -13.57 -1.60
C HIS A 295 -15.54 -12.53 -1.01
N SER A 296 -16.22 -12.86 0.08
CA SER A 296 -17.15 -11.92 0.72
C SER A 296 -16.40 -10.80 1.46
N GLY A 297 -16.92 -9.58 1.39
CA GLY A 297 -16.46 -8.47 2.23
C GLY A 297 -15.51 -7.50 1.55
N ASP A 298 -14.33 -7.29 2.15
CA ASP A 298 -13.35 -6.26 1.80
C ASP A 298 -12.43 -6.70 0.64
N SER A 299 -13.05 -6.75 -0.55
CA SER A 299 -12.43 -7.32 -1.76
C SER A 299 -11.36 -6.42 -2.37
N ASP A 300 -11.48 -5.10 -2.30
CA ASP A 300 -10.49 -4.16 -2.84
C ASP A 300 -9.21 -4.13 -1.99
N SER A 301 -9.31 -4.09 -0.66
CA SER A 301 -8.12 -4.12 0.22
C SER A 301 -7.30 -5.38 0.08
N THR A 302 -7.98 -6.52 0.05
CA THR A 302 -7.35 -7.84 -0.12
C THR A 302 -6.71 -7.99 -1.51
N GLY A 303 -7.41 -7.53 -2.55
CA GLY A 303 -6.88 -7.40 -3.91
C GLY A 303 -5.63 -6.52 -3.96
N SER A 304 -5.67 -5.35 -3.33
CA SER A 304 -4.59 -4.37 -3.27
C SER A 304 -3.33 -4.95 -2.62
N ILE A 305 -3.47 -5.60 -1.46
CA ILE A 305 -2.35 -6.25 -0.76
C ILE A 305 -1.74 -7.37 -1.62
N CYS A 306 -2.57 -8.26 -2.18
CA CYS A 306 -2.12 -9.33 -3.08
C CYS A 306 -1.37 -8.75 -4.30
N GLY A 307 -1.93 -7.70 -4.90
CA GLY A 307 -1.37 -7.00 -6.04
C GLY A 307 -0.02 -6.34 -5.74
N ASN A 308 0.14 -5.71 -4.56
CA ASN A 308 1.42 -5.17 -4.15
C ASN A 308 2.49 -6.27 -4.05
N LEU A 309 2.16 -7.41 -3.43
CA LEU A 309 3.07 -8.55 -3.22
C LEU A 309 3.52 -9.14 -4.56
N LEU A 310 2.57 -9.51 -5.42
CA LEU A 310 2.86 -10.08 -6.74
C LEU A 310 3.58 -9.08 -7.64
N GLY A 311 3.18 -7.81 -7.57
CA GLY A 311 3.79 -6.71 -8.30
C GLY A 311 5.25 -6.48 -7.93
N VAL A 312 5.58 -6.40 -6.65
CA VAL A 312 6.98 -6.22 -6.20
C VAL A 312 7.85 -7.46 -6.49
N GLN A 313 7.26 -8.65 -6.44
CA GLN A 313 7.95 -9.91 -6.70
C GLN A 313 8.35 -10.05 -8.17
N HIS A 314 7.41 -9.75 -9.09
CA HIS A 314 7.57 -10.03 -10.52
C HIS A 314 7.88 -8.80 -11.39
N GLY A 315 7.69 -7.59 -10.86
CA GLY A 315 7.88 -6.33 -11.59
C GLY A 315 6.73 -6.02 -12.56
N GLU A 316 6.73 -4.80 -13.10
CA GLU A 316 5.62 -4.26 -13.90
C GLU A 316 5.28 -5.08 -15.16
N THR A 317 6.26 -5.77 -15.75
CA THR A 317 6.07 -6.50 -17.01
C THR A 317 5.26 -7.79 -16.85
N ALA A 318 5.10 -8.28 -15.61
CA ALA A 318 4.27 -9.44 -15.31
C ALA A 318 2.80 -9.09 -15.09
N LEU A 319 2.47 -7.79 -14.94
CA LEU A 319 1.11 -7.34 -14.71
C LEU A 319 0.26 -7.49 -16.00
N PRO A 320 -1.03 -7.85 -15.90
CA PRO A 320 -1.90 -8.01 -17.06
C PRO A 320 -2.06 -6.72 -17.89
N PRO A 321 -1.67 -6.70 -19.19
CA PRO A 321 -1.63 -5.46 -19.98
C PRO A 321 -2.99 -4.79 -20.17
N ALA A 322 -4.07 -5.56 -20.28
CA ALA A 322 -5.43 -5.04 -20.43
C ALA A 322 -5.86 -4.23 -19.20
N TRP A 323 -5.56 -4.75 -18.00
CA TRP A 323 -5.86 -4.06 -16.75
C TRP A 323 -5.04 -2.80 -16.57
N ILE A 324 -3.73 -2.84 -16.89
CA ILE A 324 -2.90 -1.64 -16.89
C ILE A 324 -3.47 -0.56 -17.83
N ALA A 325 -4.00 -0.94 -19.00
CA ALA A 325 -4.48 0.01 -19.99
C ALA A 325 -5.72 0.79 -19.54
N GLU A 326 -6.60 0.17 -18.75
CA GLU A 326 -7.84 0.78 -18.25
C GLU A 326 -7.72 1.43 -16.86
N LEU A 327 -6.63 1.13 -16.14
CA LEU A 327 -6.39 1.58 -14.78
C LEU A 327 -6.41 3.11 -14.66
N GLU A 328 -7.25 3.61 -13.76
CA GLU A 328 -7.29 5.03 -13.40
C GLU A 328 -5.98 5.49 -12.75
N GLY A 329 -5.57 6.72 -13.02
CA GLY A 329 -4.38 7.29 -12.37
C GLY A 329 -3.06 6.63 -12.78
N ARG A 330 -3.05 5.71 -13.77
CA ARG A 330 -1.84 5.00 -14.22
C ARG A 330 -0.64 5.93 -14.45
N ALA A 331 -0.86 7.08 -15.11
CA ALA A 331 0.20 8.04 -15.37
C ALA A 331 0.78 8.64 -14.06
N THR A 332 -0.10 9.01 -13.13
CA THR A 332 0.25 9.51 -11.78
C THR A 332 1.00 8.44 -10.98
N ILE A 333 0.53 7.20 -10.99
CA ILE A 333 1.17 6.05 -10.32
C ILE A 333 2.59 5.82 -10.86
N LEU A 334 2.75 5.79 -12.19
CA LEU A 334 4.05 5.61 -12.84
C LEU A 334 5.02 6.75 -12.53
N GLN A 335 4.54 8.00 -12.53
CA GLN A 335 5.36 9.16 -12.19
C GLN A 335 5.83 9.09 -10.73
N LEU A 336 4.95 8.77 -9.79
CA LEU A 336 5.32 8.58 -8.37
C LEU A 336 6.28 7.41 -8.17
N ALA A 337 6.05 6.28 -8.85
CA ALA A 337 6.92 5.10 -8.80
C ALA A 337 8.34 5.44 -9.28
N ASP A 338 8.44 6.16 -10.39
CA ASP A 338 9.70 6.58 -10.98
C ASP A 338 10.44 7.58 -10.10
N ASP A 339 9.72 8.53 -9.55
CA ASP A 339 10.27 9.54 -8.67
C ASP A 339 10.74 8.92 -7.35
N PHE A 340 9.97 7.99 -6.78
CA PHE A 340 10.40 7.24 -5.60
C PHE A 340 11.68 6.45 -5.89
N ALA A 341 11.73 5.71 -7.00
CA ALA A 341 12.92 4.95 -7.36
C ALA A 341 14.13 5.87 -7.59
N MET A 342 13.93 7.03 -8.20
CA MET A 342 14.98 8.03 -8.43
C MET A 342 15.49 8.61 -7.10
N GLU A 343 14.58 9.00 -6.20
CA GLU A 343 14.93 9.50 -4.87
C GLU A 343 15.76 8.48 -4.09
N MET A 344 15.29 7.23 -3.98
CA MET A 344 15.96 6.22 -3.17
C MET A 344 17.33 5.78 -3.72
N THR A 345 17.57 5.93 -5.03
CA THR A 345 18.81 5.46 -5.67
C THR A 345 19.76 6.57 -6.09
N GLN A 346 19.26 7.79 -6.27
CA GLN A 346 19.97 8.92 -6.88
C GLN A 346 19.78 10.25 -6.12
N ALA A 347 19.26 10.25 -4.88
CA ALA A 347 19.07 11.45 -4.06
C ALA A 347 20.21 12.49 -4.13
N PRO A 348 21.51 12.13 -4.00
CA PRO A 348 22.60 13.12 -4.05
C PRO A 348 22.71 13.91 -5.36
N ALA A 349 22.09 13.43 -6.45
CA ALA A 349 22.02 14.13 -7.73
C ALA A 349 20.77 15.03 -7.86
N LEU A 350 19.76 14.84 -7.00
CA LEU A 350 18.51 15.59 -6.98
C LEU A 350 18.56 16.74 -5.98
N HIS A 351 19.09 16.49 -4.79
CA HIS A 351 19.27 17.48 -3.75
C HIS A 351 20.42 17.12 -2.80
N GLY A 352 20.91 18.14 -2.13
CA GLY A 352 21.91 18.01 -1.08
C GLY A 352 22.33 19.37 -0.52
N PRO A 353 23.27 19.39 0.43
CA PRO A 353 23.72 20.64 1.06
C PRO A 353 24.30 21.67 0.06
N ALA A 354 24.78 21.21 -1.10
CA ALA A 354 25.37 22.05 -2.14
C ALA A 354 24.34 22.67 -3.11
N GLY A 355 23.08 22.25 -3.04
CA GLY A 355 22.02 22.71 -3.93
C GLY A 355 21.02 21.60 -4.26
N ALA A 356 19.89 21.99 -4.84
CA ALA A 356 18.82 21.09 -5.23
C ALA A 356 18.28 21.45 -6.62
N SER A 357 17.79 20.44 -7.34
CA SER A 357 17.11 20.60 -8.61
C SER A 357 15.81 21.40 -8.40
N PRO A 358 15.65 22.57 -9.04
CA PRO A 358 14.44 23.39 -8.87
C PRO A 358 13.16 22.65 -9.29
N ALA A 359 13.24 21.85 -10.36
CA ALA A 359 12.10 21.05 -10.82
C ALA A 359 11.72 19.94 -9.83
N TRP A 360 12.70 19.39 -9.11
CA TRP A 360 12.45 18.40 -8.07
C TRP A 360 11.76 19.01 -6.85
N LEU A 361 12.23 20.18 -6.40
CA LEU A 361 11.63 20.89 -5.27
C LEU A 361 10.27 21.52 -5.57
N ASP A 362 9.99 21.88 -6.83
CA ASP A 362 8.64 22.28 -7.24
C ASP A 362 7.65 21.10 -7.16
N ARG A 363 8.12 19.91 -7.53
CA ARG A 363 7.34 18.67 -7.44
C ARG A 363 7.15 18.22 -5.98
N TYR A 364 8.24 18.23 -5.21
CA TYR A 364 8.29 17.79 -3.81
C TYR A 364 8.78 18.91 -2.88
N PRO A 365 7.93 19.90 -2.55
CA PRO A 365 8.29 20.97 -1.64
C PRO A 365 8.69 20.45 -0.26
N ALA A 366 9.80 20.99 0.28
CA ALA A 366 10.31 20.65 1.61
C ALA A 366 9.48 21.23 2.77
N ALA A 367 8.49 22.08 2.49
CA ALA A 367 7.66 22.80 3.47
C ALA A 367 6.78 21.88 4.34
#